data_AF-C5RYN0-F1
#
_entry.id   AF-C5RYN0-F1
#
_cell.length_a   1.000
_cell.length_b   1.000
_cell.length_c   1.000
_cell.angle_alpha   90.00
_cell.angle_beta   90.00
_cell.angle_gamma   90.00
#
_symmetry.space_group_name_H-M   'P 1'
#
loop_
_entity.id
_entity.type
_entity.pdbx_description
1 polymer ?
#
loop_
_entity_poly.entity_id
_entity_poly.type
_entity_poly.pdbx_seq_one_letter_code
_entity_poly.pdbx_strand_id
1 'polypeptide(L)'
;PPANYGTGGLMNDKKYLLSATFNAPAQAFDNPNEYLFQGKSLDDLLLPLHATFRFFAMQKLPSFACFDVLKNPQIEQDFERWKQHLNDLF
;
A
#
# COMPACT_ATOMS: atom_id res chain seq x y z
N PRO A 1 15.91 -16.61 -14.79
CA PRO A 1 16.48 -17.86 -14.23
C PRO A 1 15.39 -18.80 -13.70
N PRO A 2 15.61 -20.13 -13.69
CA PRO A 2 14.63 -21.13 -13.23
C PRO A 2 14.33 -21.04 -11.71
N ALA A 3 15.20 -20.36 -10.95
CA ALA A 3 14.96 -19.94 -9.57
C ALA A 3 15.26 -18.43 -9.42
N ASN A 4 14.68 -17.78 -8.40
CA ASN A 4 14.95 -16.37 -8.07
C ASN A 4 14.62 -15.38 -9.21
N TYR A 5 13.49 -15.59 -9.90
CA TYR A 5 13.00 -14.61 -10.87
C TYR A 5 12.75 -13.26 -10.19
N GLY A 6 13.27 -12.17 -10.80
CA GLY A 6 13.09 -10.81 -10.30
C GLY A 6 14.20 -10.28 -9.37
N THR A 7 15.32 -10.97 -9.19
CA THR A 7 16.44 -10.50 -8.33
C THR A 7 17.50 -9.67 -9.05
N GLY A 8 17.30 -9.32 -10.33
CA GLY A 8 18.27 -8.58 -11.15
C GLY A 8 18.19 -7.06 -11.07
N GLY A 9 17.31 -6.53 -10.22
CA GLY A 9 17.08 -5.10 -10.07
C GLY A 9 18.31 -4.33 -9.55
N LEU A 10 18.46 -3.09 -10.01
CA LEU A 10 19.62 -2.24 -9.70
C LEU A 10 19.28 -1.06 -8.77
N MET A 11 18.02 -0.86 -8.40
CA MET A 11 17.56 0.30 -7.61
C MET A 11 17.50 -0.01 -6.11
N ASN A 12 18.48 -0.76 -5.59
CA ASN A 12 18.50 -1.20 -4.19
C ASN A 12 18.70 -0.08 -3.16
N ASP A 13 19.15 1.10 -3.60
CA ASP A 13 19.28 2.33 -2.82
C ASP A 13 18.00 3.18 -2.83
N LYS A 14 17.01 2.82 -3.65
CA LYS A 14 15.75 3.55 -3.77
C LYS A 14 14.68 2.93 -2.87
N LYS A 15 13.93 3.81 -2.21
CA LYS A 15 12.74 3.46 -1.43
C LYS A 15 11.48 3.86 -2.21
N TYR A 16 10.39 3.14 -1.99
CA TYR A 16 9.07 3.51 -2.53
C TYR A 16 7.99 3.35 -1.47
N LEU A 17 6.92 4.13 -1.62
CA LEU A 17 5.71 4.07 -0.82
C LEU A 17 4.51 4.09 -1.77
N LEU A 18 3.47 3.35 -1.43
CA LEU A 18 2.17 3.47 -2.12
C LEU A 18 1.22 4.29 -1.26
N SER A 19 0.62 5.31 -1.87
CA SER A 19 -0.45 6.11 -1.27
C SER A 19 -1.67 6.00 -2.17
N ALA A 20 -2.79 5.51 -1.63
CA ALA A 20 -3.98 5.18 -2.39
C ALA A 20 -5.26 5.73 -1.73
N THR A 21 -6.30 5.90 -2.53
CA THR A 21 -7.61 6.35 -2.07
C THR A 21 -8.70 5.36 -2.51
N PHE A 22 -9.57 4.99 -1.59
CA PHE A 22 -10.61 4.00 -1.82
C PHE A 22 -11.96 4.48 -1.31
N ASN A 23 -13.03 4.08 -2.01
CA ASN A 23 -14.38 4.14 -1.44
C ASN A 23 -14.70 2.91 -0.56
N ALA A 24 -13.88 1.87 -0.59
CA ALA A 24 -14.03 0.78 0.37
C ALA A 24 -13.74 1.31 1.79
N PRO A 25 -14.51 0.89 2.81
CA PRO A 25 -14.21 1.22 4.20
C PRO A 25 -12.97 0.45 4.67
N ALA A 26 -12.26 0.98 5.66
CA ALA A 26 -11.02 0.36 6.18
C ALA A 26 -11.25 -1.08 6.68
N GLN A 27 -12.42 -1.34 7.27
CA GLN A 27 -12.83 -2.63 7.82
C GLN A 27 -12.95 -3.73 6.76
N ALA A 28 -13.06 -3.38 5.47
CA ALA A 28 -13.10 -4.34 4.38
C ALA A 28 -11.75 -5.08 4.19
N PHE A 29 -10.66 -4.49 4.69
CA PHE A 29 -9.31 -5.04 4.62
C PHE A 29 -8.95 -5.74 5.94
N ASP A 30 -8.01 -6.69 5.87
CA ASP A 30 -7.48 -7.40 7.05
C ASP A 30 -8.55 -8.13 7.90
N ASN A 31 -9.75 -8.31 7.35
CA ASN A 31 -10.87 -8.99 8.01
C ASN A 31 -11.33 -10.20 7.18
N PRO A 32 -11.09 -11.44 7.64
CA PRO A 32 -11.48 -12.65 6.89
C PRO A 32 -12.99 -12.86 6.79
N ASN A 33 -13.78 -12.16 7.61
CA ASN A 33 -15.24 -12.22 7.57
C ASN A 33 -15.84 -11.30 6.49
N GLU A 34 -15.05 -10.41 5.89
CA GLU A 34 -15.51 -9.50 4.84
C GLU A 34 -15.55 -10.19 3.47
N TYR A 35 -16.59 -9.89 2.70
CA TYR A 35 -16.91 -10.62 1.47
C TYR A 35 -15.88 -10.42 0.34
N LEU A 36 -15.54 -9.17 0.01
CA LEU A 36 -14.84 -8.85 -1.23
C LEU A 36 -13.35 -9.19 -1.18
N PHE A 37 -12.66 -8.80 -0.10
CA PHE A 37 -11.22 -8.97 0.02
C PHE A 37 -10.82 -10.20 0.84
N GLN A 38 -11.76 -10.86 1.53
CA GLN A 38 -11.55 -12.15 2.18
C GLN A 38 -10.32 -12.17 3.10
N GLY A 39 -10.14 -11.13 3.90
CA GLY A 39 -9.01 -10.98 4.82
C GLY A 39 -7.70 -10.49 4.20
N LYS A 40 -7.69 -10.15 2.91
CA LYS A 40 -6.54 -9.53 2.27
C LYS A 40 -6.29 -8.12 2.81
N SER A 41 -5.02 -7.81 2.98
CA SER A 41 -4.54 -6.48 3.35
C SER A 41 -4.57 -5.52 2.15
N LEU A 42 -4.33 -4.24 2.43
CA LEU A 42 -4.06 -3.24 1.40
C LEU A 42 -2.91 -3.66 0.46
N ASP A 43 -1.84 -4.22 1.02
CA ASP A 43 -0.65 -4.60 0.25
C ASP A 43 -0.88 -5.86 -0.59
N ASP A 44 -1.75 -6.76 -0.14
CA ASP A 44 -2.18 -7.91 -0.95
C ASP A 44 -2.96 -7.45 -2.18
N LEU A 45 -3.84 -6.45 -2.02
CA LEU A 45 -4.56 -5.84 -3.13
C LEU A 45 -3.61 -5.16 -4.13
N LEU A 46 -2.53 -4.54 -3.63
CA LEU A 46 -1.52 -3.83 -4.42
C LEU A 46 -0.32 -4.71 -4.83
N LEU A 47 -0.42 -6.03 -4.68
CA LEU A 47 0.67 -6.98 -4.96
C LEU A 47 1.31 -6.78 -6.36
N PRO A 48 0.57 -6.57 -7.46
CA PRO A 48 1.19 -6.36 -8.78
C PRO A 48 2.12 -5.14 -8.83
N LEU A 49 1.77 -4.07 -8.11
CA LEU A 49 2.61 -2.87 -7.98
C LEU A 49 3.84 -3.17 -7.14
N HIS A 50 3.66 -3.79 -5.96
CA HIS A 50 4.78 -4.22 -5.12
C HIS A 50 5.75 -5.16 -5.84
N ALA A 51 5.23 -6.07 -6.66
CA ALA A 51 6.03 -7.00 -7.46
C ALA A 51 6.88 -6.25 -8.50
N THR A 52 6.32 -5.22 -9.13
CA THR A 52 7.06 -4.34 -10.07
C THR A 52 8.24 -3.65 -9.37
N PHE A 53 8.02 -3.04 -8.21
CA PHE A 53 9.10 -2.37 -7.47
C PHE A 53 10.13 -3.35 -6.91
N ARG A 54 9.69 -4.53 -6.45
CA ARG A 54 10.58 -5.61 -6.00
C ARG A 54 11.45 -6.13 -7.15
N PHE A 55 10.91 -6.20 -8.37
CA PHE A 55 11.68 -6.57 -9.57
C PHE A 55 12.84 -5.60 -9.85
N PHE A 56 12.65 -4.32 -9.55
CA PHE A 56 13.71 -3.30 -9.62
C PHE A 56 14.64 -3.27 -8.38
N ALA A 57 14.44 -4.18 -7.42
CA ALA A 57 15.14 -4.26 -6.15
C ALA A 57 14.90 -3.07 -5.19
N MET A 58 13.84 -2.29 -5.39
CA MET A 58 13.51 -1.16 -4.51
C MET A 58 13.02 -1.62 -3.13
N GLN A 59 13.27 -0.80 -2.11
CA GLN A 59 12.86 -1.06 -0.73
C GLN A 59 11.48 -0.48 -0.46
N LYS A 60 10.55 -1.30 0.06
CA LYS A 60 9.19 -0.87 0.41
C LYS A 60 9.20 -0.08 1.73
N LEU A 61 8.52 1.06 1.74
CA LEU A 61 8.06 1.77 2.93
C LEU A 61 6.59 1.43 3.24
N PRO A 62 6.11 1.65 4.47
CA PRO A 62 4.71 1.44 4.84
C PRO A 62 3.75 2.15 3.86
N SER A 63 2.82 1.38 3.29
CA SER A 63 1.76 1.90 2.42
C SER A 63 0.76 2.74 3.24
N PHE A 64 0.13 3.71 2.59
CA PHE A 64 -0.89 4.58 3.17
C PHE A 64 -2.18 4.52 2.37
N ALA A 65 -3.33 4.62 3.04
CA ALA A 65 -4.61 4.71 2.35
C ALA A 65 -5.63 5.62 3.06
N CYS A 66 -6.38 6.36 2.25
CA CYS A 66 -7.65 6.97 2.64
C CYS A 66 -8.80 6.04 2.25
N PHE A 67 -9.74 5.82 3.17
CA PHE A 67 -10.86 4.90 3.01
C PHE A 67 -12.19 5.64 3.04
N ASP A 68 -13.23 5.04 2.46
CA ASP A 68 -14.59 5.57 2.39
C ASP A 68 -14.70 7.00 1.83
N VAL A 69 -13.79 7.39 0.92
CA VAL A 69 -13.61 8.79 0.51
C VAL A 69 -14.77 9.39 -0.30
N LEU A 70 -15.68 8.57 -0.85
CA LEU A 70 -16.87 9.10 -1.54
C LEU A 70 -18.09 9.17 -0.64
N LYS A 71 -18.34 8.17 0.23
CA LYS A 71 -19.55 8.16 1.07
C LYS A 71 -19.35 8.89 2.40
N ASN A 72 -18.13 8.92 2.93
CA ASN A 72 -17.80 9.57 4.19
C ASN A 72 -16.42 10.25 4.12
N PRO A 73 -16.27 11.32 3.31
CA PRO A 73 -14.99 12.02 3.17
C PRO A 73 -14.54 12.65 4.50
N GLN A 74 -13.32 12.35 4.93
CA GLN A 74 -12.67 12.91 6.12
C GLN A 74 -11.40 13.68 5.75
N ILE A 75 -11.53 14.65 4.82
CA ILE A 75 -10.40 15.29 4.11
C ILE A 75 -9.33 15.87 5.06
N GLU A 76 -9.74 16.66 6.06
CA GLU A 76 -8.81 17.30 6.99
C GLU A 76 -8.04 16.27 7.83
N GLN A 77 -8.75 15.25 8.33
CA GLN A 77 -8.15 14.15 9.09
C GLN A 77 -7.22 13.31 8.21
N ASP A 78 -7.57 13.08 6.94
CA ASP A 78 -6.71 12.38 5.99
C ASP A 78 -5.40 13.14 5.74
N PHE A 79 -5.44 14.48 5.65
CA PHE A 79 -4.24 15.30 5.58
C PHE A 79 -3.40 15.22 6.86
N GLU A 80 -4.02 15.22 8.04
CA GLU A 80 -3.31 15.04 9.31
C GLU A 80 -2.63 13.66 9.39
N ARG A 81 -3.35 12.59 9.07
CA ARG A 81 -2.80 11.22 9.03
C ARG A 81 -1.66 11.11 8.01
N TRP A 82 -1.82 11.70 6.83
CA TRP A 82 -0.78 11.70 5.80
C TRP A 82 0.48 12.46 6.25
N LYS A 83 0.31 13.62 6.87
CA LYS A 83 1.43 14.40 7.40
C LYS A 83 2.17 13.63 8.49
N GLN A 84 1.43 13.00 9.40
CA GLN A 84 2.04 12.15 10.43
C GLN A 84 2.81 10.99 9.81
N HIS A 85 2.19 10.29 8.85
CA HIS A 85 2.82 9.17 8.13
C HIS A 85 4.14 9.55 7.46
N LEU A 86 4.20 10.73 6.84
CA LEU A 86 5.43 11.23 6.23
C LEU A 86 6.50 11.57 7.28
N ASN A 87 6.13 12.23 8.37
CA ASN A 87 7.05 12.58 9.46
C ASN A 87 7.65 11.34 10.15
N ASP A 88 6.91 10.23 10.20
CA ASP A 88 7.42 8.98 10.79
C ASP A 88 8.43 8.26 9.87
N LEU A 89 8.50 8.64 8.58
CA LEU A 89 9.32 7.96 7.57
C LEU A 89 10.55 8.76 7.12
N PHE A 90 10.52 10.10 7.23
CA PHE A 90 11.52 11.02 6.68
C PHE A 90 11.97 12.06 7.72
#